data_AF-A0A2V9LP41-F1
#
_entry.id   AF-A0A2V9LP41-F1
#
_cell.length_a   1.000
_cell.length_b   1.000
_cell.length_c   1.000
_cell.angle_alpha   90.00
_cell.angle_beta   90.00
_cell.angle_gamma   90.00
#
_symmetry.space_group_name_H-M   'P 1'
#
loop_
_entity.id
_entity.type
_entity.pdbx_description
1 polymer ?
#
loop_
_entity_poly.entity_id
_entity_poly.type
_entity_poly.pdbx_seq_one_letter_code
_entity_poly.pdbx_strand_id
1 'polypeptide(L)'
;MLRKIIVLVVLAVLLLLAAMAQQKATVYVTLWFDTEDYTSPEPDTIILPLCRILEKRGIRATFKLIGEKARDLERKGQKDVIEALARHDIGFHTTYHSQPPAVSAYLDRLDWDDGVEEFLRREDSGFRDTKRIFRRVPICYGQPGNSWAPQVFVSLRRWG
;
A
#
# COMPACT_ATOMS: atom_id res chain seq x y z
N MET A 1 53.04 -26.85 26.40
CA MET A 1 52.23 -25.60 26.36
C MET A 1 51.65 -25.31 24.98
N LEU A 2 52.47 -25.28 23.92
CA LEU A 2 52.05 -24.93 22.55
C LEU A 2 50.82 -25.71 22.03
N ARG A 3 50.76 -27.02 22.25
CA ARG A 3 49.64 -27.87 21.82
C ARG A 3 48.30 -27.50 22.48
N LYS A 4 48.32 -27.08 23.75
CA LYS A 4 47.10 -26.61 24.47
C LYS A 4 46.63 -25.25 23.94
N ILE A 5 47.58 -24.36 23.60
CA ILE A 5 47.32 -23.05 23.02
C ILE A 5 46.69 -23.20 21.64
N ILE A 6 47.24 -24.08 20.79
CA ILE A 6 46.69 -24.35 19.45
C ILE A 6 45.25 -24.87 19.54
N VAL A 7 44.97 -25.82 20.44
CA VAL A 7 43.61 -26.35 20.63
C VAL A 7 42.64 -25.25 21.09
N LEU A 8 43.04 -24.39 22.02
CA LEU A 8 42.20 -23.27 22.48
C LEU A 8 41.91 -22.26 21.36
N VAL A 9 42.91 -21.94 20.53
CA VAL A 9 42.74 -21.02 19.39
C VAL A 9 41.80 -21.63 18.35
N VAL A 10 41.96 -22.90 18.00
CA VAL A 10 41.06 -23.58 17.06
C VAL A 10 39.63 -23.63 17.61
N LEU A 11 39.44 -23.93 18.90
CA LEU A 11 38.12 -23.95 19.52
C LEU A 11 37.47 -22.55 19.51
N ALA A 12 38.23 -21.51 19.80
CA ALA A 12 37.76 -20.12 19.76
C ALA A 12 37.35 -19.69 18.33
N VAL A 13 38.14 -20.06 17.31
CA VAL A 13 37.81 -19.80 15.90
C VAL A 13 36.55 -20.55 15.49
N LEU A 14 36.39 -21.82 15.88
CA LEU A 14 35.19 -22.60 15.58
C LEU A 14 33.93 -22.02 16.25
N LEU A 15 34.05 -21.53 17.49
CA LEU A 15 32.95 -20.85 18.19
C LEU A 15 32.56 -19.52 17.53
N LEU A 16 33.55 -18.74 17.07
CA LEU A 16 33.33 -17.51 16.30
C LEU A 16 32.63 -17.78 14.97
N LEU A 17 33.06 -18.80 14.23
CA LEU A 17 32.44 -19.20 12.95
C LEU A 17 30.99 -19.68 13.15
N ALA A 18 30.73 -20.45 14.21
CA ALA A 18 29.38 -20.89 14.56
C ALA A 18 28.45 -19.72 14.93
N ALA A 19 28.97 -18.73 15.68
CA ALA A 19 28.21 -17.52 16.01
C ALA A 19 27.90 -16.66 14.78
N MET A 20 28.84 -16.55 13.83
CA MET A 20 28.62 -15.84 12.56
C MET A 20 27.64 -16.58 11.62
N ALA A 21 27.65 -17.91 11.62
CA ALA A 21 26.70 -18.73 10.85
C ALA A 21 25.26 -18.63 11.38
N GLN A 22 25.09 -18.23 12.65
CA GLN A 22 23.79 -18.07 13.32
C GLN A 22 23.15 -16.69 13.07
N GLN A 23 23.45 -16.01 11.96
CA GLN A 23 22.74 -14.79 11.59
C GLN A 23 21.41 -15.16 10.93
N LYS A 24 20.34 -15.24 11.72
CA LYS A 24 18.98 -15.42 11.19
C LYS A 24 18.67 -14.29 10.21
N ALA A 25 18.44 -14.61 8.94
CA ALA A 25 17.98 -13.65 7.95
C ALA A 25 16.63 -13.05 8.40
N THR A 26 16.57 -11.71 8.46
CA THR A 26 15.31 -11.01 8.69
C THR A 26 14.48 -11.05 7.41
N VAL A 27 13.28 -11.62 7.48
CA VAL A 27 12.31 -11.59 6.37
C VAL A 27 11.28 -10.51 6.68
N TYR A 28 11.16 -9.54 5.79
CA TYR A 28 10.11 -8.53 5.85
C TYR A 28 8.91 -9.01 5.05
N VAL A 29 7.73 -8.99 5.67
CA VAL A 29 6.46 -9.36 5.04
C VAL A 29 5.54 -8.15 5.12
N THR A 30 4.92 -7.80 3.99
CA THR A 30 3.84 -6.80 3.93
C THR A 30 2.57 -7.47 3.42
N LEU A 31 1.44 -7.05 3.96
CA LEU A 31 0.12 -7.42 3.44
C LEU A 31 -0.42 -6.22 2.67
N TRP A 32 -0.72 -6.44 1.39
CA TRP A 32 -1.12 -5.41 0.46
C TRP A 32 -2.49 -5.77 -0.12
N PHE A 33 -3.50 -4.96 0.19
CA PHE A 33 -4.87 -5.18 -0.25
C PHE A 33 -5.31 -4.12 -1.26
N ASP A 34 -5.83 -4.58 -2.39
CA ASP A 34 -6.45 -3.76 -3.43
C ASP A 34 -7.94 -3.72 -3.10
N THR A 35 -8.39 -2.60 -2.52
CA THR A 35 -9.77 -2.44 -2.04
C THR A 35 -10.63 -1.89 -3.18
N GLU A 36 -10.87 -2.74 -4.18
CA GLU A 36 -11.24 -2.30 -5.54
C GLU A 36 -12.74 -2.38 -5.89
N ASP A 37 -13.53 -3.18 -5.18
CA ASP A 37 -14.94 -3.32 -5.55
C ASP A 37 -15.81 -2.27 -4.84
N TYR A 38 -16.20 -1.23 -5.58
CA TYR A 38 -17.21 -0.24 -5.18
C TYR A 38 -18.54 -0.37 -5.93
N THR A 39 -18.66 -1.40 -6.77
CA THR A 39 -19.83 -1.63 -7.61
C THR A 39 -20.83 -2.59 -6.99
N SER A 40 -20.34 -3.53 -6.17
CA SER A 40 -21.17 -4.50 -5.47
C SER A 40 -21.42 -4.06 -4.02
N PRO A 41 -22.57 -4.39 -3.42
CA PRO A 41 -22.86 -4.08 -2.00
C PRO A 41 -22.17 -5.02 -0.99
N GLU A 42 -21.80 -6.25 -1.38
CA GLU A 42 -21.20 -7.28 -0.52
C GLU A 42 -19.77 -6.99 0.01
N PRO A 43 -18.83 -6.38 -0.75
CA PRO A 43 -17.43 -6.21 -0.38
C PRO A 43 -17.20 -5.45 0.92
N ASP A 44 -18.09 -4.52 1.28
CA ASP A 44 -17.93 -3.70 2.49
C ASP A 44 -18.02 -4.55 3.76
N THR A 45 -18.79 -5.64 3.71
CA THR A 45 -19.05 -6.50 4.88
C THR A 45 -17.83 -7.25 5.38
N ILE A 46 -16.81 -7.47 4.54
CA ILE A 46 -15.59 -8.22 4.91
C ILE A 46 -14.44 -7.32 5.39
N ILE A 47 -14.47 -6.02 5.05
CA ILE A 47 -13.37 -5.09 5.36
C ILE A 47 -13.15 -5.00 6.88
N LEU A 48 -14.23 -4.79 7.64
CA LEU A 48 -14.14 -4.64 9.09
C LEU A 48 -13.69 -5.93 9.80
N PRO A 49 -14.26 -7.12 9.52
CA PRO A 49 -13.73 -8.38 10.02
C PRO A 49 -12.24 -8.57 9.71
N LEU A 50 -11.80 -8.26 8.48
CA LEU A 50 -10.39 -8.38 8.09
C LEU A 50 -9.48 -7.45 8.90
N CYS A 51 -9.84 -6.16 9.04
CA CYS A 51 -9.08 -5.21 9.87
C CYS A 51 -8.96 -5.71 11.31
N ARG A 52 -10.06 -6.19 11.91
CA ARG A 52 -10.07 -6.74 13.28
C ARG A 52 -9.18 -7.98 13.43
N ILE A 53 -9.13 -8.86 12.42
CA ILE A 53 -8.26 -10.05 12.38
C ILE A 53 -6.78 -9.64 12.40
N LEU A 54 -6.42 -8.59 11.66
CA LEU A 54 -5.07 -8.05 11.58
C LEU A 54 -4.68 -7.34 12.89
N GLU A 55 -5.56 -6.48 13.42
CA GLU A 55 -5.37 -5.78 14.69
C GLU A 55 -5.16 -6.76 15.85
N LYS A 56 -5.98 -7.81 15.94
CA LYS A 56 -5.85 -8.86 16.98
C LYS A 56 -4.49 -9.56 16.94
N ARG A 57 -3.84 -9.60 15.77
CA ARG A 57 -2.51 -10.18 15.57
C ARG A 57 -1.38 -9.16 15.66
N GLY A 58 -1.68 -7.88 15.91
CA GLY A 58 -0.69 -6.80 15.89
C GLY A 58 -0.09 -6.56 14.50
N ILE A 59 -0.80 -6.94 13.43
CA ILE A 59 -0.32 -6.79 12.04
C ILE A 59 -0.87 -5.49 11.47
N ARG A 60 0.03 -4.66 10.95
CA ARG A 60 -0.33 -3.49 10.12
C ARG A 60 -0.23 -3.87 8.64
N ALA A 61 -1.29 -3.66 7.88
CA ALA A 61 -1.34 -3.88 6.44
C ALA A 61 -1.46 -2.55 5.68
N THR A 62 -1.35 -2.60 4.35
CA THR A 62 -1.65 -1.49 3.45
C THR A 62 -2.94 -1.78 2.69
N PHE A 63 -3.91 -0.87 2.76
CA PHE A 63 -5.15 -0.91 1.99
C PHE A 63 -5.12 0.21 0.96
N LYS A 64 -5.05 -0.15 -0.32
CA LYS A 64 -5.21 0.81 -1.41
C LYS A 64 -6.69 1.00 -1.69
N LEU A 65 -7.17 2.21 -1.52
CA LEU A 65 -8.57 2.56 -1.71
C LEU A 65 -8.78 3.34 -3.00
N ILE A 66 -9.81 2.91 -3.71
CA ILE A 66 -10.42 3.71 -4.76
C ILE A 66 -11.10 4.93 -4.11
N GLY A 67 -10.96 6.10 -4.72
CA GLY A 67 -11.63 7.32 -4.25
C GLY A 67 -13.14 7.13 -4.09
N GLU A 68 -13.79 6.50 -5.07
CA GLU A 68 -15.22 6.20 -5.01
C GLU A 68 -15.58 5.19 -3.91
N LYS A 69 -14.72 4.21 -3.60
CA LYS A 69 -14.94 3.34 -2.43
C LYS A 69 -14.92 4.16 -1.14
N ALA A 70 -13.95 5.06 -0.97
CA ALA A 70 -13.89 5.91 0.21
C ALA A 70 -15.18 6.74 0.37
N ARG A 71 -15.65 7.37 -0.71
CA ARG A 71 -16.90 8.14 -0.74
C ARG A 71 -18.12 7.27 -0.42
N ASP A 72 -18.15 6.05 -0.94
CA ASP A 72 -19.25 5.12 -0.72
C ASP A 72 -19.36 4.71 0.76
N LEU A 73 -18.24 4.38 1.41
CA LEU A 73 -18.19 4.13 2.86
C LEU A 73 -18.71 5.33 3.67
N GLU A 74 -18.32 6.54 3.27
CA GLU A 74 -18.78 7.78 3.91
C GLU A 74 -20.29 8.01 3.72
N ARG A 75 -20.80 7.89 2.49
CA ARG A 75 -22.24 8.04 2.18
C ARG A 75 -23.09 7.02 2.93
N LYS A 76 -22.62 5.78 3.06
CA LYS A 76 -23.27 4.71 3.82
C LYS A 76 -23.14 4.88 5.34
N GLY A 77 -22.36 5.85 5.81
CA GLY A 77 -22.16 6.10 7.24
C GLY A 77 -21.36 5.00 7.95
N GLN A 78 -20.55 4.22 7.24
CA GLN A 78 -19.76 3.10 7.76
C GLN A 78 -18.52 3.58 8.53
N LYS A 79 -18.76 4.34 9.61
CA LYS A 79 -17.70 4.97 10.42
C LYS A 79 -16.77 3.94 11.06
N ASP A 80 -17.30 2.81 11.49
CA ASP A 80 -16.52 1.71 12.06
C ASP A 80 -15.55 1.07 11.06
N VAL A 81 -15.98 0.89 9.81
CA VAL A 81 -15.12 0.43 8.71
C VAL A 81 -14.03 1.45 8.42
N ILE A 82 -14.38 2.74 8.31
CA ILE A 82 -13.41 3.83 8.05
C ILE A 82 -12.39 3.91 9.19
N GLU A 83 -12.83 3.84 10.44
CA GLU A 83 -11.95 3.87 11.62
C GLU A 83 -11.03 2.65 11.69
N ALA A 84 -11.52 1.46 11.33
CA ALA A 84 -10.71 0.25 11.29
C ALA A 84 -9.64 0.32 10.19
N LEU A 85 -10.01 0.75 8.98
CA LEU A 85 -9.06 0.98 7.88
C LEU A 85 -8.01 2.04 8.25
N ALA A 86 -8.41 3.13 8.93
CA ALA A 86 -7.50 4.21 9.34
C ALA A 86 -6.42 3.79 10.36
N ARG A 87 -6.53 2.60 10.96
CA ARG A 87 -5.49 1.99 11.83
C ARG A 87 -4.41 1.26 11.01
N HIS A 88 -4.67 1.04 9.74
CA HIS A 88 -3.73 0.49 8.76
C HIS A 88 -3.13 1.61 7.89
N ASP A 89 -2.22 1.25 6.99
CA ASP A 89 -1.72 2.17 5.98
C ASP A 89 -2.74 2.33 4.85
N ILE A 90 -2.97 3.58 4.44
CA ILE A 90 -3.90 3.92 3.36
C ILE A 90 -3.11 4.27 2.11
N GLY A 91 -3.40 3.57 1.00
CA GLY A 91 -2.91 3.90 -0.33
C GLY A 91 -4.04 4.45 -1.22
N PHE A 92 -3.68 5.18 -2.27
CA PHE A 92 -4.62 5.64 -3.28
C PHE A 92 -4.60 4.72 -4.51
N HIS A 93 -5.77 4.37 -5.01
CA HIS A 93 -5.95 3.38 -6.07
C HIS A 93 -6.75 3.89 -7.25
N THR A 94 -6.55 5.16 -7.64
CA THR A 94 -7.37 5.94 -8.60
C THR A 94 -8.77 6.26 -8.07
N THR A 95 -9.47 7.14 -8.76
CA THR A 95 -10.80 7.63 -8.38
C THR A 95 -11.88 6.62 -8.71
N TYR A 96 -11.77 5.97 -9.88
CA TYR A 96 -12.81 5.05 -10.39
C TYR A 96 -12.30 3.69 -10.86
N HIS A 97 -10.98 3.46 -10.94
CA HIS A 97 -10.31 2.15 -11.10
C HIS A 97 -10.80 1.26 -12.25
N SER A 98 -11.97 0.64 -12.08
CA SER A 98 -12.65 -0.28 -12.98
C SER A 98 -13.43 0.41 -14.11
N GLN A 99 -13.49 1.74 -14.14
CA GLN A 99 -14.16 2.47 -15.22
C GLN A 99 -13.19 2.79 -16.36
N PRO A 100 -13.50 2.39 -17.61
CA PRO A 100 -12.72 2.81 -18.76
C PRO A 100 -12.92 4.31 -19.07
N PRO A 101 -11.94 4.97 -19.70
CA PRO A 101 -10.62 4.44 -20.04
C PRO A 101 -9.72 4.28 -18.81
N ALA A 102 -8.88 3.24 -18.82
CA ALA A 102 -7.83 3.06 -17.82
C ALA A 102 -6.73 4.13 -17.98
N VAL A 103 -5.88 4.29 -16.96
CA VAL A 103 -4.84 5.34 -16.90
C VAL A 103 -3.98 5.41 -18.16
N SER A 104 -3.41 4.28 -18.56
CA SER A 104 -2.59 4.20 -19.78
C SER A 104 -3.36 4.54 -21.05
N ALA A 105 -4.66 4.26 -21.11
CA ALA A 105 -5.48 4.50 -22.29
C ALA A 105 -5.84 5.98 -22.47
N TYR A 106 -6.19 6.70 -21.40
CA TYR A 106 -6.46 8.15 -21.52
C TYR A 106 -5.19 9.00 -21.62
N LEU A 107 -4.02 8.44 -21.29
CA LEU A 107 -2.73 9.11 -21.41
C LEU A 107 -1.97 8.76 -22.69
N ASP A 108 -2.38 7.73 -23.43
CA ASP A 108 -1.64 7.13 -24.56
C ASP A 108 -1.15 8.14 -25.61
N ARG A 109 -1.98 9.15 -25.92
CA ARG A 109 -1.71 10.13 -26.99
C ARG A 109 -1.44 11.54 -26.49
N LEU A 110 -1.32 11.71 -25.18
CA LEU A 110 -1.01 13.00 -24.60
C LEU A 110 0.51 13.18 -24.52
N ASP A 111 0.94 14.42 -24.69
CA ASP A 111 2.31 14.77 -24.38
C ASP A 111 2.55 14.74 -22.85
N TRP A 112 3.74 15.18 -22.45
CA TRP A 112 4.13 15.15 -21.05
C TRP A 112 3.25 16.06 -20.18
N ASP A 113 3.11 17.33 -20.56
CA ASP A 113 2.44 18.33 -19.71
C ASP A 113 0.92 18.10 -19.72
N ASP A 114 0.33 17.83 -20.89
CA ASP A 114 -1.09 17.51 -21.01
C ASP A 114 -1.44 16.22 -20.26
N GLY A 115 -0.56 15.22 -20.29
CA GLY A 115 -0.78 13.96 -19.57
C GLY A 115 -0.72 14.13 -18.05
N VAL A 116 0.17 14.97 -17.53
CA VAL A 116 0.23 15.29 -16.09
C VAL A 116 -1.06 15.96 -15.65
N GLU A 117 -1.52 16.98 -16.39
CA GLU A 117 -2.73 17.72 -16.07
C GLU A 117 -3.99 16.88 -16.25
N GLU A 118 -4.06 16.00 -17.26
CA GLU A 118 -5.20 15.09 -17.45
C GLU A 118 -5.31 14.07 -16.31
N PHE A 119 -4.18 13.52 -15.86
CA PHE A 119 -4.17 12.63 -14.70
C PHE A 119 -4.65 13.36 -13.44
N LEU A 120 -4.17 14.57 -13.17
CA LEU A 120 -4.63 15.37 -12.03
C LEU A 120 -6.13 15.69 -12.15
N ARG A 121 -6.58 16.11 -13.32
CA ARG A 121 -7.99 16.45 -13.58
C ARG A 121 -8.92 15.29 -13.26
N ARG A 122 -8.52 14.05 -13.58
CA ARG A 122 -9.31 12.84 -13.31
C ARG A 122 -9.18 12.36 -11.86
N GLU A 123 -7.96 12.38 -11.33
CA GLU A 123 -7.62 11.61 -10.14
C GLU A 123 -7.55 12.43 -8.84
N ASP A 124 -7.37 13.75 -8.92
CA ASP A 124 -7.18 14.62 -7.75
C ASP A 124 -8.39 14.62 -6.83
N SER A 125 -9.61 14.54 -7.38
CA SER A 125 -10.83 14.48 -6.56
C SER A 125 -10.87 13.24 -5.68
N GLY A 126 -10.56 12.06 -6.23
CA GLY A 126 -10.52 10.81 -5.48
C GLY A 126 -9.43 10.82 -4.43
N PHE A 127 -8.25 11.33 -4.76
CA PHE A 127 -7.14 11.46 -3.81
C PHE A 127 -7.52 12.35 -2.62
N ARG A 128 -8.07 13.54 -2.88
CA ARG A 128 -8.46 14.49 -1.84
C ARG A 128 -9.56 13.95 -0.95
N ASP A 129 -10.54 13.25 -1.51
CA ASP A 129 -11.61 12.63 -0.73
C ASP A 129 -11.08 11.52 0.17
N THR A 130 -10.24 10.63 -0.36
CA THR A 130 -9.57 9.60 0.46
C THR A 130 -8.79 10.26 1.60
N LYS A 131 -8.02 11.32 1.31
CA LYS A 131 -7.28 12.06 2.33
C LYS A 131 -8.18 12.64 3.42
N ARG A 132 -9.30 13.24 3.02
CA ARG A 132 -10.29 13.86 3.93
C ARG A 132 -10.99 12.83 4.80
N ILE A 133 -11.48 11.75 4.20
CA ILE A 133 -12.29 10.71 4.85
C ILE A 133 -11.46 9.97 5.89
N PHE A 134 -10.25 9.55 5.54
CA PHE A 134 -9.37 8.84 6.46
C PHE A 134 -8.54 9.76 7.36
N ARG A 135 -8.56 11.09 7.12
CA ARG A 135 -7.74 12.09 7.83
C ARG A 135 -6.24 11.73 7.79
N ARG A 136 -5.79 11.15 6.69
CA ARG A 136 -4.42 10.68 6.46
C ARG A 136 -4.04 10.99 5.02
N VAL A 137 -2.80 11.36 4.77
CA VAL A 137 -2.29 11.41 3.39
C VAL A 137 -2.07 9.96 2.94
N PRO A 138 -2.64 9.52 1.80
CA PRO A 138 -2.32 8.21 1.24
C PRO A 138 -0.81 8.07 1.02
N ILE A 139 -0.22 6.98 1.50
CA ILE A 139 1.25 6.81 1.55
C ILE A 139 1.84 6.19 0.29
N CYS A 140 0.98 5.64 -0.57
CA CYS A 140 1.39 5.03 -1.82
C CYS A 140 0.29 5.19 -2.86
N TYR A 141 0.69 5.03 -4.12
CA TYR A 141 -0.21 4.87 -5.25
C TYR A 141 -0.09 3.45 -5.77
N GLY A 142 -1.22 2.80 -6.05
CA GLY A 142 -1.22 1.58 -6.85
C GLY A 142 -1.96 1.78 -8.15
N GLN A 143 -1.34 1.36 -9.24
CA GLN A 143 -1.92 1.38 -10.56
C GLN A 143 -3.01 0.30 -10.74
N PRO A 144 -4.13 0.60 -11.42
CA PRO A 144 -5.17 -0.38 -11.75
C PRO A 144 -4.69 -1.37 -12.82
N GLY A 145 -4.68 -2.67 -12.54
CA GLY A 145 -4.38 -3.70 -13.56
C GLY A 145 -3.06 -3.46 -14.33
N ASN A 146 -2.03 -2.92 -13.67
CA ASN A 146 -0.77 -2.48 -14.29
C ASN A 146 -0.89 -1.35 -15.36
N SER A 147 -2.03 -0.67 -15.42
CA SER A 147 -2.26 0.49 -16.27
C SER A 147 -1.61 1.73 -15.63
N TRP A 148 -0.48 2.15 -16.18
CA TRP A 148 0.29 3.30 -15.72
C TRP A 148 0.91 4.05 -16.89
N ALA A 149 1.36 5.29 -16.65
CA ALA A 149 2.17 6.06 -17.59
C ALA A 149 3.18 6.96 -16.84
N PRO A 150 4.31 7.35 -17.45
CA PRO A 150 5.34 8.18 -16.82
C PRO A 150 4.84 9.50 -16.21
N GLN A 151 3.84 10.13 -16.82
CA GLN A 151 3.25 11.39 -16.40
C GLN A 151 2.66 11.32 -14.97
N VAL A 152 2.22 10.13 -14.53
CA VAL A 152 1.68 9.89 -13.19
C VAL A 152 2.66 10.31 -12.10
N PHE A 153 3.97 10.09 -12.29
CA PHE A 153 4.98 10.36 -11.28
C PHE A 153 5.00 11.80 -10.78
N VAL A 154 4.86 12.77 -11.68
CA VAL A 154 4.83 14.20 -11.31
C VAL A 154 3.60 14.51 -10.46
N SER A 155 2.45 13.97 -10.85
CA SER A 155 1.20 14.14 -10.11
C SER A 155 1.28 13.55 -8.70
N LEU A 156 1.88 12.37 -8.55
CA LEU A 156 2.13 11.77 -7.24
C LEU A 156 3.03 12.66 -6.36
N ARG A 157 4.10 13.23 -6.94
CA ARG A 157 4.99 14.16 -6.22
C ARG A 157 4.29 15.43 -5.75
N ARG A 158 3.25 15.88 -6.45
CA ARG A 158 2.43 17.05 -6.03
C ARG A 158 1.52 16.72 -4.84
N TRP A 159 1.15 15.46 -4.65
CA TRP A 159 0.26 15.02 -3.57
C TRP A 159 0.96 14.80 -2.22
N GLY A 160 2.28 14.68 -2.22
CA GLY A 160 3.12 14.45 -1.04
C GLY A 160 3.47 12.98 -0.84
#